data_AF-A0A0P0DZL5-F1
#
_entry.id   AF-A0A0P0DZL5-F1
#
_cell.length_a   1.000
_cell.length_b   1.000
_cell.length_c   1.000
_cell.angle_alpha   90.00
_cell.angle_beta   90.00
_cell.angle_gamma   90.00
#
_symmetry.space_group_name_H-M   'P 1'
#
loop_
_entity.id
_entity.type
_entity.pdbx_description
1 polymer ?
#
loop_
_entity_poly.entity_id
_entity_poly.type
_entity_poly.pdbx_seq_one_letter_code
_entity_poly.pdbx_strand_id
1 'polypeptide(L)' 'MSAASEQPQVRPVSDDPARRPDVLLRRRMPDGHQVSAWWMIGAFAFVTVGVVLMLNVFPAS' A
#
# COMPACT_ATOMS: atom_id res chain seq x y z
N MET A 1 -10.64 -61.03 3.03
CA MET A 1 -11.19 -59.67 2.99
C MET A 1 -10.34 -58.82 3.93
N SER A 2 -9.23 -58.26 3.44
CA SER A 2 -8.31 -57.44 4.24
C SER A 2 -8.81 -56.01 4.27
N ALA A 3 -9.16 -55.50 5.46
CA ALA A 3 -9.35 -54.09 5.70
C ALA A 3 -7.99 -53.40 5.52
N ALA A 4 -7.81 -52.71 4.40
CA ALA A 4 -6.66 -51.84 4.20
C ALA A 4 -6.68 -50.75 5.28
N SER A 5 -5.55 -50.55 5.93
CA SER A 5 -5.35 -49.56 6.97
C SER A 5 -5.53 -48.15 6.38
N GLU A 6 -6.73 -47.58 6.50
CA GLU A 6 -6.98 -46.15 6.27
C GLU A 6 -6.32 -45.33 7.39
N GLN A 7 -4.99 -45.18 7.30
CA GLN A 7 -4.29 -44.22 8.11
C GLN A 7 -4.63 -42.81 7.63
N PRO A 8 -4.97 -41.86 8.53
CA PRO A 8 -5.22 -40.48 8.15
C PRO A 8 -3.93 -39.90 7.56
N GLN A 9 -3.89 -39.79 6.23
CA GLN A 9 -2.81 -39.12 5.52
C GLN A 9 -2.78 -37.66 5.96
N VAL A 10 -1.84 -37.30 6.83
CA VAL A 10 -1.56 -35.91 7.20
C VAL A 10 -0.99 -35.23 5.95
N ARG A 11 -1.90 -34.72 5.11
CA ARG A 11 -1.51 -33.88 4.00
C ARG A 11 -0.80 -32.66 4.60
N PRO A 12 0.42 -32.30 4.16
CA PRO A 12 1.03 -31.06 4.60
C PRO A 12 0.00 -29.96 4.36
N VAL A 13 -0.41 -29.30 5.45
CA VAL A 13 -1.36 -28.19 5.38
C VAL A 13 -0.76 -27.22 4.39
N SER A 14 -1.39 -27.10 3.22
CA SER A 14 -1.00 -26.08 2.24
C SER A 14 -0.96 -24.76 3.00
N ASP A 15 0.15 -24.05 2.89
CA ASP A 15 0.44 -22.83 3.64
C ASP A 15 -0.59 -21.77 3.25
N ASP A 16 -1.76 -21.84 3.87
CA ASP A 16 -2.93 -21.07 3.51
C ASP A 16 -2.67 -19.63 3.93
N PRO A 17 -2.53 -18.68 2.98
CA PRO A 17 -2.30 -17.29 3.31
C PRO A 17 -3.41 -16.72 4.19
N ALA A 18 -4.63 -17.27 4.15
CA ALA A 18 -5.72 -16.85 5.02
C ALA A 18 -5.56 -17.29 6.48
N ARG A 19 -4.71 -18.28 6.77
CA ARG A 19 -4.38 -18.71 8.14
C ARG A 19 -3.20 -17.98 8.75
N ARG A 20 -2.53 -17.11 7.98
CA ARG A 20 -1.38 -16.35 8.45
C ARG A 20 -1.83 -15.21 9.37
N PRO A 21 -1.32 -15.15 10.63
CA PRO A 21 -1.77 -14.18 11.61
C PRO A 21 -1.47 -12.72 11.19
N ASP A 22 -0.41 -12.51 10.41
CA ASP A 22 -0.04 -11.22 9.83
C ASP A 22 -1.04 -10.72 8.78
N VAL A 23 -1.73 -11.62 8.06
CA VAL A 23 -2.72 -11.26 7.03
C VAL A 23 -4.01 -10.72 7.63
N LEU A 24 -4.37 -11.15 8.85
CA LEU A 24 -5.57 -10.68 9.55
C LEU A 24 -5.50 -9.19 9.90
N LEU A 25 -4.29 -8.68 10.17
CA LEU A 25 -4.07 -7.30 10.57
C LEU A 25 -3.49 -6.44 9.44
N ARG A 26 -3.01 -7.05 8.36
CA ARG A 26 -2.46 -6.32 7.21
C ARG A 26 -3.59 -5.69 6.39
N ARG A 27 -3.72 -4.36 6.51
CA ARG A 27 -4.53 -3.56 5.60
C ARG A 27 -4.00 -3.70 4.17
N ARG A 28 -4.78 -4.32 3.28
CA ARG A 28 -4.48 -4.36 1.86
C ARG A 28 -4.90 -3.04 1.23
N MET A 29 -3.96 -2.36 0.59
CA MET A 29 -4.30 -1.26 -0.31
C MET A 29 -5.04 -1.84 -1.52
N PRO A 30 -6.09 -1.18 -2.04
CA PRO A 30 -6.75 -1.65 -3.25
C PRO A 30 -5.74 -1.80 -4.39
N ASP A 31 -5.84 -2.88 -5.15
CA ASP A 31 -5.03 -3.02 -6.36
C ASP A 31 -5.34 -1.86 -7.31
N GLY A 32 -4.30 -1.22 -7.85
CA GLY A 32 -4.44 -0.04 -8.72
C GLY A 32 -4.65 1.30 -7.99
N HIS A 33 -4.51 1.37 -6.67
CA HIS A 33 -4.56 2.64 -5.95
C HIS A 33 -3.33 3.51 -6.27
N GLN A 34 -3.51 4.48 -7.16
CA GLN A 34 -2.47 5.44 -7.53
C GLN A 34 -2.71 6.78 -6.86
N VAL A 35 -1.62 7.36 -6.33
CA VAL A 35 -1.65 8.75 -5.85
C VAL A 35 -1.82 9.67 -7.05
N SER A 36 -2.77 10.59 -6.98
CA SER A 36 -3.01 11.55 -8.08
C SER A 36 -1.77 12.42 -8.30
N ALA A 37 -1.25 12.42 -9.53
CA ALA A 37 -0.11 13.25 -9.92
C ALA A 37 -0.37 14.75 -9.73
N TRP A 38 -1.64 15.17 -9.77
CA TRP A 38 -2.05 16.55 -9.52
C TRP A 38 -1.67 17.06 -8.14
N TRP A 39 -1.52 16.19 -7.14
CA TRP A 39 -1.01 16.60 -5.82
C TRP A 39 0.44 17.10 -5.90
N MET A 40 1.30 16.39 -6.61
CA MET A 40 2.69 16.81 -6.80
C MET A 40 2.79 18.10 -7.61
N ILE A 41 2.00 18.20 -8.69
CA ILE A 41 1.94 19.39 -9.54
C ILE A 41 1.43 20.60 -8.75
N GLY A 42 0.35 20.43 -7.97
CA GLY A 42 -0.23 21.48 -7.13
C GLY A 42 0.72 21.94 -6.04
N ALA A 43 1.39 21.02 -5.34
CA ALA A 43 2.37 21.35 -4.30
C ALA A 43 3.55 22.15 -4.89
N PHE A 44 4.08 21.72 -6.03
CA PHE A 44 5.14 22.44 -6.72
C PHE A 44 4.68 23.85 -7.12
N ALA A 45 3.56 23.97 -7.84
CA ALA A 45 3.04 25.25 -8.30
C ALA A 45 2.76 26.22 -7.14
N PHE A 46 2.16 25.73 -6.05
CA PHE A 46 1.86 26.53 -4.86
C PHE A 46 3.12 27.10 -4.22
N VAL A 47 4.15 26.27 -4.02
CA VAL A 47 5.41 26.70 -3.42
C VAL A 47 6.13 27.69 -4.35
N THR A 48 6.19 27.42 -5.65
CA THR A 48 6.81 28.32 -6.62
C THR A 48 6.14 29.68 -6.63
N VAL A 49 4.81 29.73 -6.73
CA VAL A 49 4.04 30.99 -6.68
C VAL A 49 4.25 31.68 -5.34
N GLY A 50 4.24 30.95 -4.23
CA GLY A 50 4.50 31.49 -2.90
C GLY A 50 5.86 32.17 -2.81
N VAL A 51 6.93 31.51 -3.27
CA VAL A 51 8.29 32.08 -3.28
C VAL A 51 8.38 33.28 -4.20
N VAL A 52 7.87 33.19 -5.43
CA VAL A 52 7.88 34.31 -6.38
C VAL A 52 7.14 35.51 -5.79
N LEU A 53 5.95 35.30 -5.24
CA LEU A 53 5.17 36.37 -4.63
C LEU A 53 5.89 36.94 -3.40
N MET A 54 6.44 36.08 -2.53
CA MET A 54 7.25 36.51 -1.39
C MET A 54 8.39 37.43 -1.84
N LEU A 55 9.17 37.03 -2.85
CA LEU A 55 10.29 37.82 -3.37
C LEU A 55 9.86 39.11 -4.06
N ASN A 56 8.66 39.18 -4.64
CA ASN A 56 8.16 40.38 -5.33
C ASN A 56 7.47 41.37 -4.38
N VAL A 57 6.91 40.90 -3.26
CA VAL A 57 6.17 41.75 -2.31
C VAL A 57 7.10 42.45 -1.33
N PHE A 58 8.31 41.91 -1.09
CA PHE A 58 9.37 42.61 -0.38
C PHE A 58 10.29 43.31 -1.39
N PRO A 59 10.20 44.64 -1.58
CA PRO A 59 11.14 45.34 -2.42
C PRO A 59 12.55 45.15 -1.86
N ALA A 60 13.49 44.75 -2.71
CA ALA A 60 14.91 44.83 -2.39
C ALA A 60 15.24 46.32 -2.18
N SER A 61 15.26 46.72 -0.91
CA SER A 61 15.62 48.07 -0.43
C SER A 61 17.01 48.46 -0.86
#